data_AF-A0A2G6TW07-F1
#
_entry.id   AF-A0A2G6TW07-F1
#
_cell.length_a   1.000
_cell.length_b   1.000
_cell.length_c   1.000
_cell.angle_alpha   90.00
_cell.angle_beta   90.00
_cell.angle_gamma   90.00
#
_symmetry.space_group_name_H-M   'P 1'
#
loop_
_entity.id
_entity.type
_entity.pdbx_description
1 polymer ?
#
loop_
_entity_poly.entity_id
_entity_poly.type
_entity_poly.pdbx_seq_one_letter_code
_entity_poly.pdbx_strand_id
1 'polypeptide(L)' 'MPRMHECVFTHNGIEFTADYEACGDVLLVFLPDDSSRESPLGGRDPHAVALEHLMFYVATLEVQN' A
#
# COMPACT_ATOMS: atom_id res chain seq x y z
N MET A 1 2.74 13.13 -15.70
CA MET A 1 1.77 12.26 -15.03
C MET A 1 2.60 11.20 -14.32
N PRO A 2 2.61 11.14 -12.99
CA PRO A 2 3.25 10.04 -12.31
C PRO A 2 2.52 8.74 -12.69
N ARG A 3 3.25 7.63 -12.66
CA ARG A 3 2.74 6.33 -13.10
C ARG A 3 2.10 5.64 -11.90
N MET A 4 0.87 5.18 -12.07
CA MET A 4 0.23 4.33 -11.07
C MET A 4 0.78 2.91 -11.20
N HIS A 5 1.09 2.31 -10.05
CA HIS A 5 1.63 0.97 -9.90
C HIS A 5 0.74 0.16 -8.96
N GLU A 6 0.83 -1.17 -9.02
CA GLU A 6 0.08 -2.08 -8.15
C GLU A 6 1.07 -2.90 -7.30
N CYS A 7 0.70 -3.17 -6.05
CA CYS A 7 1.34 -4.19 -5.22
C CYS A 7 0.32 -5.24 -4.76
N VAL A 8 0.81 -6.45 -4.52
CA VAL A 8 -0.02 -7.62 -4.18
C VAL A 8 0.53 -8.27 -2.93
N PHE A 9 -0.34 -8.61 -1.99
CA PHE A 9 -0.01 -9.33 -0.77
C PHE A 9 -1.01 -10.46 -0.53
N THR A 10 -0.51 -11.69 -0.38
CA THR A 10 -1.34 -12.87 -0.08
C THR A 10 -1.28 -13.17 1.41
N HIS A 11 -2.44 -13.19 2.06
CA HIS A 11 -2.59 -13.50 3.49
C HIS A 11 -3.72 -14.49 3.72
N ASN A 12 -3.45 -15.59 4.44
CA ASN A 12 -4.41 -16.68 4.67
C ASN A 12 -5.07 -17.22 3.37
N GLY A 13 -4.34 -17.22 2.26
CA GLY A 13 -4.84 -17.65 0.94
C GLY A 13 -5.75 -16.64 0.23
N ILE A 14 -5.96 -15.45 0.81
CA ILE A 14 -6.69 -14.34 0.21
C ILE A 14 -5.67 -13.35 -0.36
N GLU A 15 -5.88 -12.93 -1.60
CA GLU A 15 -5.07 -11.92 -2.25
C GLU A 15 -5.64 -10.53 -2.00
N PHE A 16 -4.79 -9.62 -1.55
CA PHE A 16 -5.08 -8.20 -1.38
C PHE A 16 -4.22 -7.40 -2.35
N THR A 17 -4.80 -6.38 -2.95
CA THR A 17 -4.12 -5.50 -3.90
C THR A 17 -4.21 -4.05 -3.42
N ALA A 18 -3.20 -3.24 -3.75
CA ALA A 18 -3.25 -1.81 -3.55
C ALA A 18 -2.58 -1.09 -4.72
N ASP A 19 -3.18 0.00 -5.16
CA ASP A 19 -2.56 0.91 -6.10
C ASP A 19 -1.67 1.90 -5.35
N TYR A 20 -0.58 2.32 -5.95
CA TYR A 20 0.29 3.34 -5.39
C TYR A 20 0.92 4.22 -6.47
N GLU A 21 1.26 5.44 -6.07
CA GLU A 21 1.87 6.44 -6.92
C GLU A 21 2.96 7.20 -6.14
N ALA A 22 4.15 7.30 -6.74
CA ALA A 22 5.23 8.11 -6.19
C ALA A 22 5.18 9.53 -6.79
N CYS A 23 4.88 10.51 -5.94
CA CYS A 23 4.81 11.93 -6.25
C CYS A 23 6.03 12.65 -5.67
N GLY A 24 7.18 12.55 -6.36
CA GLY A 24 8.44 13.08 -5.84
C GLY A 24 8.97 12.22 -4.69
N ASP A 25 9.10 12.81 -3.49
CA ASP A 25 9.53 12.11 -2.27
C ASP A 25 8.34 11.64 -1.40
N VAL A 26 7.13 11.69 -1.95
CA VAL A 26 5.90 11.27 -1.25
C VAL A 26 5.29 10.07 -1.99
N LEU A 27 4.90 9.06 -1.23
CA LEU A 27 4.13 7.93 -1.70
C LEU A 27 2.66 8.10 -1.32
N LEU A 28 1.77 7.93 -2.30
CA LEU A 28 0.34 7.74 -2.09
C LEU A 28 0.01 6.27 -2.32
N VAL A 29 -0.73 5.66 -1.40
CA VAL A 29 -1.21 4.27 -1.48
C VAL A 29 -2.72 4.25 -1.32
N PHE A 30 -3.41 3.59 -2.24
CA PHE A 30 -4.87 3.41 -2.26
C PHE A 30 -5.19 1.98 -1.83
N LEU A 31 -5.86 1.85 -0.69
CA LEU A 31 -6.13 0.59 -0.02
C LEU A 31 -7.46 -0.04 -0.51
N PRO A 32 -7.69 -1.35 -0.25
CA PRO A 32 -8.89 -2.06 -0.68
C PRO A 32 -10.23 -1.50 -0.15
N ASP A 33 -10.20 -0.69 0.91
CA ASP A 33 -11.39 -0.07 1.52
C ASP A 33 -11.68 1.35 0.97
N ASP A 34 -11.13 1.68 -0.20
CA ASP A 34 -11.17 3.00 -0.83
C ASP A 34 -10.47 4.11 0.00
N SER A 35 -9.84 3.78 1.13
CA SER A 35 -9.03 4.73 1.87
C SER A 35 -7.67 4.93 1.21
N SER A 36 -7.00 6.02 1.56
CA SER A 36 -5.63 6.29 1.11
C SER A 36 -4.71 6.60 2.26
N ARG A 37 -3.42 6.32 2.06
CA ARG A 37 -2.34 6.65 2.99
C ARG A 37 -1.24 7.39 2.25
N GLU A 38 -0.63 8.34 2.95
CA GLU A 38 0.52 9.10 2.49
C GLU A 38 1.72 8.79 3.37
N SER A 39 2.90 8.65 2.75
CA SER A 39 4.15 8.43 3.47
C SER A 39 5.34 9.05 2.75
N PRO A 40 6.27 9.72 3.45
CA PRO A 40 7.52 10.15 2.84
C PRO A 40 8.39 8.94 2.47
N LEU A 41 8.95 8.96 1.26
CA LEU A 41 9.85 7.92 0.77
C LEU A 41 11.22 8.02 1.43
N GLY A 42 11.81 9.21 1.52
CA GLY A 42 13.14 9.41 2.13
C GLY A 42 14.22 8.54 1.47
N GLY A 43 14.10 8.30 0.16
CA GLY A 43 14.98 7.40 -0.60
C GLY A 43 14.67 5.91 -0.48
N ARG A 44 13.60 5.51 0.23
CA ARG A 44 13.10 4.13 0.25
C ARG A 44 12.43 3.79 -1.09
N ASP A 45 12.39 2.49 -1.39
CA ASP A 45 11.70 1.97 -2.57
C ASP A 45 10.17 2.13 -2.42
N PRO A 46 9.48 2.82 -3.36
CA PRO A 46 8.03 2.97 -3.35
C PRO A 46 7.24 1.67 -3.24
N HIS A 47 7.69 0.61 -3.92
CA HIS A 47 7.00 -0.66 -3.91
C HIS A 47 7.04 -1.31 -2.52
N ALA A 48 8.22 -1.35 -1.90
CA ALA A 48 8.38 -1.86 -0.53
C ALA A 48 7.52 -1.09 0.49
N VAL A 49 7.47 0.24 0.42
CA VAL A 49 6.65 1.04 1.34
C VAL A 49 5.15 0.83 1.08
N ALA A 50 4.73 0.71 -0.18
CA ALA A 50 3.34 0.38 -0.51
C ALA A 50 2.92 -0.99 0.04
N LEU A 51 3.81 -1.99 -0.08
CA LEU A 51 3.58 -3.32 0.48
C LEU A 51 3.44 -3.31 2.01
N GLU A 52 4.25 -2.51 2.72
CA GLU A 52 4.12 -2.33 4.17
C GLU A 52 2.75 -1.76 4.56
N HIS A 53 2.24 -0.78 3.81
CA HIS A 53 0.91 -0.22 4.06
C HIS A 53 -0.20 -1.26 3.83
N LEU A 54 -0.08 -2.07 2.78
CA LEU A 54 -1.02 -3.15 2.48
C LEU A 54 -1.00 -4.23 3.56
N MET A 55 0.19 -4.67 4.00
CA MET A 55 0.35 -5.63 5.09
C MET A 55 -0.26 -5.11 6.40
N PHE A 56 -0.04 -3.84 6.74
CA PHE A 56 -0.63 -3.24 7.94
C PHE A 56 -2.15 -3.15 7.83
N TYR A 57 -2.70 -2.80 6.67
CA TYR A 57 -4.14 -2.82 6.43
C TYR A 57 -4.74 -4.20 6.70
N VAL A 58 -4.14 -5.25 6.12
CA VAL A 58 -4.61 -6.63 6.33
C VAL A 58 -4.55 -7.02 7.81
N ALA A 59 -3.46 -6.65 8.51
CA ALA A 59 -3.36 -6.90 9.95
C ALA A 59 -4.45 -6.17 10.77
N THR A 60 -4.89 -4.98 10.35
CA THR A 60 -5.99 -4.28 11.03
C THR A 60 -7.35 -4.94 10.84
N LEU A 61 -7.56 -5.66 9.73
CA LEU A 61 -8.77 -6.44 9.52
C LEU A 61 -8.86 -7.65 10.46
N GLU A 62 -7.71 -8.28 10.78
CA GLU A 62 -7.67 -9.42 11.71
C GLU A 62 -7.99 -9.02 13.14
N VAL A 63 -7.58 -7.83 13.57
CA VAL A 63 -7.90 -7.32 14.93
C VAL A 63 -9.40 -7.01 15.09
N GLN A 64 -10.11 -6.79 13.99
CA GLN A 64 -11.54 -6.46 13.98
C GLN A 64 -12.46 -7.69 13.87
N ASN A 65 -11.91 -8.87 13.58
CA ASN A 65 -12.63 -10.14 13.46
C ASN A 65 -12.47 -11.02 14.71
#